data_AF-A0A0A0DS26-F1
#
_entry.id   AF-A0A0A0DS26-F1
#
_cell.length_a   1.000
_cell.length_b   1.000
_cell.length_c   1.000
_cell.angle_alpha   90.00
_cell.angle_beta   90.00
_cell.angle_gamma   90.00
#
_symmetry.space_group_name_H-M   'P 1'
#
loop_
_entity.id
_entity.type
_entity.pdbx_description
1 polymer ?
#
loop_
_entity_poly.entity_id
_entity_poly.type
_entity_poly.pdbx_seq_one_letter_code
_entity_poly.pdbx_strand_id
1 'polypeptide(L)'
;MKQQVQGGFALITAIIILVVLAGLGAFAASFIPMQQLGSAADIQGARTLMAARSGLEWGAYQVTQASGTCAASTTNTLPATAASLQGITVTVNCDNSKAPLYKITATACNQPSGGACPNTVSPNVSYVERQVEMVVQYP
;
A
#
# COMPACT_ATOMS: atom_id res chain seq x y z
N MET A 1 16.37 70.25 -11.50
CA MET A 1 17.32 69.22 -11.96
C MET A 1 16.53 67.96 -12.25
N LYS A 2 16.39 67.58 -13.53
CA LYS A 2 15.52 66.47 -13.97
C LYS A 2 16.35 65.18 -13.90
N GLN A 3 16.19 64.41 -12.84
CA GLN A 3 16.86 63.10 -12.71
C GLN A 3 16.30 62.15 -13.76
N GLN A 4 17.06 61.97 -14.85
CA GLN A 4 16.85 60.90 -15.81
C GLN A 4 17.21 59.59 -15.09
N VAL A 5 16.20 58.88 -14.60
CA VAL A 5 16.38 57.51 -14.11
C VAL A 5 16.86 56.68 -15.30
N GLN A 6 18.13 56.29 -15.30
CA GLN A 6 18.70 55.37 -16.28
C GLN A 6 18.00 54.00 -16.13
N GLY A 7 16.87 53.83 -16.82
CA GLY A 7 16.02 52.62 -16.74
C GLY A 7 16.61 51.37 -17.39
N GLY A 8 17.78 51.46 -18.04
CA GLY A 8 18.41 50.34 -18.74
C GLY A 8 18.98 49.26 -17.81
N PHE A 9 19.61 49.65 -16.70
CA PHE A 9 20.23 48.68 -15.77
C PHE A 9 19.18 47.93 -14.93
N ALA A 10 18.15 48.65 -14.48
CA ALA A 10 17.05 48.09 -13.70
C ALA A 10 16.27 47.01 -14.47
N LEU A 11 16.08 47.21 -15.78
CA LEU A 11 15.37 46.26 -16.64
C LEU A 11 16.14 44.94 -16.79
N ILE A 12 17.46 45.02 -16.95
CA ILE A 12 18.32 43.82 -17.05
C ILE A 12 18.32 43.05 -15.73
N THR A 13 18.44 43.73 -14.59
CA THR A 13 18.40 43.07 -13.27
C THR A 13 17.06 42.41 -12.99
N ALA A 14 15.94 43.03 -13.39
CA ALA A 14 14.61 42.45 -13.21
C ALA A 14 14.43 41.15 -14.01
N ILE A 15 14.93 41.11 -15.26
CA ILE A 15 14.89 39.90 -16.08
C ILE A 15 15.69 38.77 -15.45
N ILE A 16 16.91 39.05 -14.96
CA ILE A 16 17.75 38.03 -14.31
C ILE A 16 17.03 37.46 -13.07
N ILE A 17 16.44 38.32 -12.23
CA ILE A 17 15.70 37.88 -11.05
C ILE A 17 14.50 37.01 -11.47
N LEU A 18 13.75 37.40 -12.50
CA LEU A 18 12.62 36.60 -13.01
C LEU A 18 13.06 35.22 -13.52
N VAL A 19 14.16 35.12 -14.25
CA VAL A 19 14.69 33.84 -14.74
C VAL A 19 15.12 32.94 -13.60
N VAL A 20 15.79 33.47 -12.57
CA VAL A 20 16.21 32.70 -11.39
C VAL A 20 15.01 32.22 -10.59
N LEU A 21 14.02 33.09 -10.34
CA LEU A 21 12.78 32.72 -9.65
C LEU A 21 11.97 31.68 -10.44
N ALA A 22 11.90 31.81 -11.76
CA ALA A 22 11.26 30.82 -12.62
C ALA A 22 11.99 29.46 -12.57
N GLY A 23 13.32 29.46 -12.57
CA GLY A 23 14.13 28.24 -12.42
C GLY A 23 13.91 27.55 -11.08
N LEU A 24 13.87 28.30 -9.99
CA LEU A 24 13.58 27.77 -8.64
C LEU A 24 12.15 27.25 -8.53
N GLY A 25 11.18 27.94 -9.12
CA GLY A 25 9.78 27.50 -9.19
C GLY A 25 9.61 26.20 -9.98
N ALA A 26 10.27 26.08 -11.13
CA ALA A 26 10.26 24.86 -11.94
C ALA A 26 10.93 23.67 -11.23
N PHE A 27 12.04 23.93 -10.54
CA PHE A 27 12.69 22.93 -9.70
C PHE A 27 11.77 22.46 -8.57
N ALA A 28 11.18 23.38 -7.80
CA ALA A 28 10.24 23.02 -6.73
C ALA A 28 9.04 22.23 -7.27
N ALA A 29 8.45 22.64 -8.40
CA ALA A 29 7.34 21.93 -9.05
C ALA A 29 7.68 20.48 -9.46
N SER A 30 8.95 20.19 -9.73
CA SER A 30 9.40 18.85 -10.13
C SER A 30 9.46 17.86 -8.95
N PHE A 31 9.66 18.34 -7.71
CA PHE A 31 9.82 17.50 -6.51
C PHE A 31 8.54 17.33 -5.67
N ILE A 32 7.59 18.26 -5.78
CA ILE A 32 6.31 18.21 -5.06
C ILE A 32 5.51 16.90 -5.26
N PRO A 33 5.42 16.28 -6.46
CA PRO A 33 4.62 15.07 -6.61
C PRO A 33 5.16 13.85 -5.84
N MET A 34 6.46 13.77 -5.58
CA MET A 34 7.08 12.61 -4.90
C MET A 34 6.62 12.47 -3.43
N GLN A 35 6.31 13.58 -2.77
CA GLN A 35 5.96 13.58 -1.34
C GLN A 35 4.55 13.02 -1.06
N GLN A 36 3.62 13.20 -1.99
CA GLN A 36 2.24 12.71 -1.85
C GLN A 36 2.15 11.21 -2.13
N LEU A 37 2.98 10.70 -3.05
CA LEU A 37 3.02 9.28 -3.43
C LEU A 37 3.51 8.38 -2.29
N GLY A 38 4.55 8.79 -1.57
CA GLY A 38 5.06 8.02 -0.42
C GLY A 38 4.03 7.87 0.69
N SER A 39 3.38 8.98 1.07
CA SER A 39 2.33 9.00 2.10
C SER A 39 1.16 8.09 1.75
N ALA A 40 0.74 8.07 0.48
CA ALA A 40 -0.33 7.20 0.00
C ALA A 40 0.07 5.72 0.03
N ALA A 41 1.32 5.39 -0.33
CA ALA A 41 1.85 4.03 -0.31
C ALA A 41 1.94 3.49 1.13
N ASP A 42 2.36 4.31 2.09
CA ASP A 42 2.42 3.92 3.51
C ASP A 42 1.03 3.58 4.07
N ILE A 43 0.02 4.41 3.76
CA ILE A 43 -1.37 4.16 4.17
C ILE A 43 -1.91 2.87 3.54
N GLN A 44 -1.65 2.63 2.26
CA GLN A 44 -2.05 1.37 1.61
C GLN A 44 -1.33 0.18 2.25
N GLY A 45 -0.03 0.29 2.53
CA GLY A 45 0.72 -0.74 3.24
C GLY A 45 0.14 -1.10 4.61
N ALA A 46 -0.26 -0.09 5.39
CA ALA A 46 -0.89 -0.29 6.69
C ALA A 46 -2.26 -0.99 6.58
N ARG A 47 -3.09 -0.59 5.60
CA ARG A 47 -4.40 -1.21 5.33
C ARG A 47 -4.27 -2.65 4.90
N THR A 48 -3.34 -2.95 3.99
CA THR A 48 -3.06 -4.33 3.54
C THR A 48 -2.58 -5.20 4.70
N LEU A 49 -1.78 -4.65 5.62
CA LEU A 49 -1.35 -5.37 6.83
C LEU A 49 -2.53 -5.65 7.77
N MET A 50 -3.40 -4.67 8.00
CA MET A 50 -4.61 -4.85 8.81
C MET A 50 -5.55 -5.90 8.19
N ALA A 51 -5.71 -5.88 6.87
CA ALA A 51 -6.46 -6.91 6.15
C ALA A 51 -5.87 -8.31 6.36
N ALA A 52 -4.55 -8.46 6.21
CA ALA A 52 -3.86 -9.73 6.42
C ALA A 52 -4.04 -10.26 7.85
N ARG A 53 -3.95 -9.38 8.86
CA ARG A 53 -4.19 -9.74 10.27
C ARG A 53 -5.63 -10.21 10.51
N SER A 54 -6.62 -9.54 9.95
CA SER A 54 -8.02 -9.99 10.06
C SER A 54 -8.25 -11.37 9.42
N GLY A 55 -7.60 -11.67 8.29
CA GLY A 55 -7.64 -12.99 7.68
C GLY A 55 -6.97 -14.07 8.54
N LEU A 56 -5.88 -13.70 9.21
CA LEU A 56 -5.16 -14.58 10.14
C LEU A 56 -6.02 -14.90 11.38
N GLU A 57 -6.70 -13.91 11.96
CA GLU A 57 -7.65 -14.12 13.06
C GLU A 57 -8.85 -14.97 12.64
N TRP A 58 -9.39 -14.75 11.43
CA TRP A 58 -10.42 -15.59 10.87
C TRP A 58 -9.96 -17.04 10.70
N GLY A 59 -8.74 -17.26 10.17
CA GLY A 59 -8.17 -18.59 10.04
C GLY A 59 -7.98 -19.28 11.40
N ALA A 60 -7.51 -18.53 12.40
CA ALA A 60 -7.36 -19.04 13.77
C ALA A 60 -8.70 -19.48 14.35
N TYR A 61 -9.74 -18.65 14.18
CA TYR A 61 -11.10 -18.97 14.59
C TYR A 61 -11.60 -20.27 13.93
N GLN A 62 -11.33 -20.47 12.64
CA GLN A 62 -11.71 -21.71 11.94
C GLN A 62 -11.02 -22.94 12.54
N VAL A 63 -9.74 -22.83 12.89
CA VAL A 63 -9.02 -23.93 13.55
C VAL A 63 -9.57 -24.20 14.95
N THR A 64 -9.75 -23.17 15.78
CA THR A 64 -10.08 -23.36 17.19
C THR A 64 -11.57 -23.57 17.48
N GLN A 65 -12.47 -22.91 16.76
CA GLN A 65 -13.91 -22.95 17.03
C GLN A 65 -14.67 -23.82 16.03
N ALA A 66 -14.19 -23.97 14.80
CA ALA A 66 -14.84 -24.80 13.79
C ALA A 66 -14.23 -26.21 13.68
N SER A 67 -13.84 -26.82 14.81
CA SER A 67 -13.36 -28.22 14.87
C SER A 67 -12.13 -28.52 13.99
N GLY A 68 -11.15 -27.62 13.93
CA GLY A 68 -9.94 -27.82 13.10
C GLY A 68 -10.19 -27.67 11.59
N THR A 69 -11.35 -27.17 11.17
CA THR A 69 -11.71 -27.03 9.74
C THR A 69 -11.22 -25.70 9.15
N CYS A 70 -9.90 -25.55 9.05
CA CYS A 70 -9.35 -24.53 8.17
C CYS A 70 -9.08 -25.12 6.79
N ALA A 71 -9.75 -24.58 5.75
CA ALA A 71 -9.55 -25.02 4.38
C ALA A 71 -8.12 -24.70 3.92
N ALA A 72 -7.54 -25.59 3.10
CA ALA A 72 -6.16 -25.47 2.65
C ALA A 72 -5.87 -24.10 2.03
N SER A 73 -6.81 -23.54 1.26
CA SER A 73 -6.77 -22.18 0.75
C SER A 73 -8.18 -21.60 0.68
N THR A 74 -8.39 -20.43 1.27
CA THR A 74 -9.65 -19.69 1.22
C THR A 74 -9.35 -18.26 0.85
N THR A 75 -10.00 -17.76 -0.19
CA THR A 75 -9.84 -16.36 -0.59
C THR A 75 -11.10 -15.60 -0.23
N ASN A 76 -10.93 -14.60 0.62
CA ASN A 76 -12.02 -13.71 1.03
C ASN A 76 -11.71 -12.31 0.51
N THR A 77 -12.65 -11.77 -0.26
CA THR A 77 -12.68 -10.33 -0.55
C THR A 77 -13.31 -9.63 0.64
N LEU A 78 -12.70 -8.54 1.09
CA LEU A 78 -13.30 -7.78 2.17
C LEU A 78 -14.63 -7.18 1.73
N PRO A 79 -15.60 -7.05 2.66
CA PRO A 79 -16.92 -6.53 2.33
C PRO A 79 -16.81 -5.12 1.75
N ALA A 80 -17.61 -4.84 0.73
CA ALA A 80 -17.62 -3.56 0.02
C ALA A 80 -17.95 -2.35 0.93
N THR A 81 -18.48 -2.61 2.13
CA THR A 81 -18.75 -1.62 3.17
C THR A 81 -17.48 -1.12 3.88
N ALA A 82 -16.37 -1.86 3.79
CA ALA A 82 -15.07 -1.45 4.31
C ALA A 82 -14.39 -0.49 3.32
N ALA A 83 -14.90 0.74 3.22
CA ALA A 83 -14.46 1.75 2.25
C ALA A 83 -12.93 1.98 2.23
N SER A 84 -12.26 1.82 3.37
CA SER A 84 -10.81 1.94 3.49
C SER A 84 -10.01 0.74 2.97
N LEU A 85 -10.61 -0.44 2.85
CA LEU A 85 -9.98 -1.69 2.39
C LEU A 85 -10.50 -2.15 1.01
N GLN A 86 -11.27 -1.30 0.33
CA GLN A 86 -11.74 -1.54 -1.04
C GLN A 86 -10.56 -1.87 -1.97
N GLY A 87 -10.68 -2.96 -2.72
CA GLY A 87 -9.65 -3.43 -3.65
C GLY A 87 -8.53 -4.26 -3.01
N ILE A 88 -8.57 -4.51 -1.71
CA ILE A 88 -7.65 -5.46 -1.04
C ILE A 88 -8.32 -6.83 -0.95
N THR A 89 -7.64 -7.84 -1.48
CA THR A 89 -8.01 -9.25 -1.38
C THR A 89 -7.16 -9.92 -0.32
N VAL A 90 -7.73 -10.87 0.43
CA VAL A 90 -6.99 -11.68 1.41
C VAL A 90 -7.15 -13.16 1.09
N THR A 91 -6.02 -13.85 0.91
CA THR A 91 -5.96 -15.30 0.83
C THR A 91 -5.46 -15.85 2.16
N VAL A 92 -6.23 -16.74 2.78
CA VAL A 92 -5.86 -17.45 3.99
C VAL A 92 -5.57 -18.90 3.62
N ASN A 93 -4.36 -19.36 3.95
CA ASN A 93 -3.90 -20.70 3.68
C ASN A 93 -3.60 -21.40 5.00
N CYS A 94 -4.07 -22.64 5.14
CA CYS A 94 -3.87 -23.43 6.34
C CYS A 94 -3.13 -24.72 6.01
N ASP A 95 -2.03 -24.95 6.71
CA ASP A 95 -1.26 -26.19 6.65
C ASP A 95 -1.47 -26.97 7.95
N ASN A 96 -2.02 -28.17 7.82
CA ASN A 96 -2.29 -29.12 8.89
C ASN A 96 -1.37 -30.36 8.84
N SER A 97 -0.31 -30.33 8.02
CA SER A 97 0.62 -31.46 7.85
C SER A 97 1.35 -31.86 9.14
N LYS A 98 1.28 -31.02 10.19
CA LYS A 98 1.90 -31.21 11.51
C LYS A 98 0.87 -31.24 12.65
N ALA A 99 -0.38 -31.60 12.37
CA ALA A 99 -1.43 -31.73 13.38
C ALA A 99 -0.91 -32.47 14.64
N PRO A 100 -1.16 -31.97 15.87
CA PRO A 100 -2.10 -30.91 16.26
C PRO A 100 -1.63 -29.46 16.04
N LEU A 101 -0.48 -29.23 15.40
CA LEU A 101 -0.01 -27.88 15.04
C LEU A 101 -0.55 -27.48 13.67
N TYR A 102 -1.22 -26.34 13.62
CA TYR A 102 -1.77 -25.75 12.41
C TYR A 102 -1.02 -24.45 12.10
N LYS A 103 -0.42 -24.37 10.91
CA LYS A 103 0.21 -23.16 10.40
C LYS A 103 -0.79 -22.41 9.55
N ILE A 104 -1.05 -21.16 9.90
CA ILE A 104 -2.01 -20.29 9.23
C ILE A 104 -1.25 -19.13 8.62
N THR A 105 -1.38 -18.96 7.32
CA THR A 105 -0.72 -17.92 6.54
C THR A 105 -1.77 -17.07 5.87
N ALA A 106 -1.80 -15.77 6.16
CA ALA A 106 -2.71 -14.83 5.51
C ALA A 106 -1.91 -13.85 4.65
N THR A 107 -2.23 -13.82 3.36
CA THR A 107 -1.61 -12.95 2.37
C THR A 107 -2.65 -11.98 1.83
N ALA A 108 -2.42 -10.68 2.05
CA ALA A 108 -3.27 -9.63 1.53
C ALA A 108 -2.55 -8.86 0.41
N CYS A 109 -3.28 -8.51 -0.65
CA CYS A 109 -2.74 -7.77 -1.79
C CYS A 109 -3.79 -6.86 -2.43
N ASN A 110 -3.34 -5.76 -3.04
CA ASN A 110 -4.21 -4.80 -3.74
C ASN A 110 -4.44 -5.12 -5.23
N GLN A 111 -3.71 -6.11 -5.77
CA GLN A 111 -3.85 -6.55 -7.16
C GLN A 111 -3.85 -8.08 -7.20
N PRO A 112 -4.97 -8.76 -6.92
CA PRO A 112 -5.01 -10.22 -6.94
C PRO A 112 -4.82 -10.78 -8.35
N SER A 113 -4.15 -11.93 -8.44
CA SER A 113 -4.09 -12.76 -9.65
C SER A 113 -5.15 -13.85 -9.58
N GLY A 114 -5.99 -13.98 -10.61
CA GLY A 114 -7.04 -15.01 -10.60
C GLY A 114 -8.01 -14.90 -9.42
N GLY A 115 -8.14 -13.70 -8.84
CA GLY A 115 -8.97 -13.46 -7.65
C GLY A 115 -8.28 -13.74 -6.31
N ALA A 116 -7.02 -14.18 -6.27
CA ALA A 116 -6.27 -14.51 -5.06
C ALA A 116 -4.90 -13.80 -4.98
N CYS A 117 -4.39 -13.69 -3.75
CA CYS A 117 -3.02 -13.29 -3.44
C CYS A 117 -2.14 -14.53 -3.15
N PRO A 118 -0.83 -14.50 -3.44
CA PRO A 118 -0.07 -13.40 -4.04
C PRO A 118 -0.32 -13.24 -5.56
N ASN A 119 0.00 -12.07 -6.10
CA ASN A 119 -0.04 -11.83 -7.55
C ASN A 119 1.16 -12.48 -8.24
N THR A 120 0.89 -13.47 -9.10
CA THR A 120 1.91 -14.25 -9.79
C THR A 120 2.18 -13.81 -11.24
N VAL A 121 1.48 -12.79 -11.77
CA VAL A 121 1.43 -12.50 -13.22
C VAL A 121 2.00 -11.14 -13.63
N SER A 122 2.97 -10.62 -12.88
CA SER A 122 3.62 -9.30 -13.07
C SER A 122 2.82 -8.13 -12.45
N PRO A 123 2.93 -7.93 -11.13
CA PRO A 123 2.38 -6.75 -10.47
C PRO A 123 2.99 -5.43 -10.98
N ASN A 124 2.24 -4.33 -10.88
CA ASN A 124 2.76 -3.01 -11.26
C ASN A 124 3.53 -2.33 -10.12
N VAL A 125 4.07 -1.13 -10.35
CA VAL A 125 4.85 -0.38 -9.34
C VAL A 125 4.05 0.04 -8.10
N SER A 126 2.73 -0.02 -8.16
CA SER A 126 1.81 0.27 -7.04
C SER A 126 1.38 -1.00 -6.31
N TYR A 127 1.97 -2.15 -6.61
CA TYR A 127 1.66 -3.40 -5.94
C TYR A 127 2.09 -3.39 -4.48
N VAL A 128 1.14 -3.72 -3.61
CA VAL A 128 1.37 -3.83 -2.18
C VAL A 128 0.86 -5.18 -1.73
N GLU A 129 1.76 -5.97 -1.17
CA GLU A 129 1.46 -7.26 -0.55
C GLU A 129 1.92 -7.25 0.91
N ARG A 130 1.14 -7.87 1.79
CA ARG A 130 1.53 -8.16 3.17
C ARG A 130 1.15 -9.58 3.50
N GLN A 131 2.12 -10.33 4.01
CA GLN A 131 1.94 -11.68 4.50
C GLN A 131 2.19 -11.71 6.00
N VAL A 132 1.29 -12.37 6.73
CA VAL A 132 1.43 -12.66 8.16
C VAL A 132 1.16 -14.13 8.40
N GLU A 133 1.85 -14.69 9.39
CA GLU A 133 1.77 -16.11 9.71
C GLU A 133 1.64 -16.30 11.23
N MET A 134 0.90 -17.33 11.62
CA MET A 134 0.84 -17.81 12.99
C MET A 134 0.79 -19.33 13.02
N VAL A 135 1.18 -19.90 14.16
CA VAL A 135 0.99 -21.33 14.45
C VAL A 135 0.07 -21.44 15.64
N VAL A 136 -0.98 -22.24 15.50
CA VAL A 136 -1.95 -22.55 16.55
C VAL A 136 -1.86 -24.02 16.87
N GLN A 137 -1.86 -24.36 18.16
CA GLN A 137 -2.00 -25.75 18.60
C GLN A 137 -3.47 -26.00 18.94
N TYR A 138 -4.08 -26.97 18.28
CA TYR A 138 -5.47 -27.38 18.52
C TYR A 138 -5.50 -28.81 19.05
N PRO A 139 -6.16 -29.07 20.20
CA PRO A 139 -6.17 -30.39 20.84
C PRO A 139 -6.85 -31.49 20.02
#